data_AF-A0A8S3GJW1-F1
#
_entry.id   AF-A0A8S3GJW1-F1
#
_cell.length_a   1.000
_cell.length_b   1.000
_cell.length_c   1.000
_cell.angle_alpha   90.00
_cell.angle_beta   90.00
_cell.angle_gamma   90.00
#
_symmetry.space_group_name_H-M   'P 1'
#
loop_
_entity.id
_entity.type
_entity.pdbx_description
1 polymer ?
#
loop_
_entity_poly.entity_id
_entity_poly.type
_entity_poly.pdbx_seq_one_letter_code
_entity_poly.pdbx_strand_id
1 'polypeptide(L)'
;NCDGLHLRSGLNPTNIVELHGNMNLETCSKCEAKYLRDFDTVGTRTHYTGRRCDKPNCCGRLKDAIIDFGEDLPQDELDKAFYHAEQADLCLVLGNLSSYMFLLTKRIIL
;
A
#
# COMPACT_ATOMS: atom_id res chain seq x y z
N ASN A 1 -5.60 2.14 -6.53
CA ASN A 1 -6.66 1.36 -5.86
C ASN A 1 -6.19 0.95 -4.48
N CYS A 2 -7.10 0.91 -3.51
CA CYS A 2 -6.80 0.51 -2.13
C CYS A 2 -7.52 -0.78 -1.72
N ASP A 3 -8.22 -1.43 -2.64
CA ASP A 3 -9.09 -2.61 -2.41
C ASP A 3 -8.34 -3.91 -2.08
N GLY A 4 -7.00 -3.90 -2.15
CA GLY A 4 -6.13 -5.04 -1.89
C GLY A 4 -6.25 -6.18 -2.92
N LEU A 5 -6.98 -5.98 -4.02
CA LEU A 5 -7.22 -7.04 -5.02
C LEU A 5 -5.95 -7.46 -5.75
N HIS A 6 -5.00 -6.53 -5.95
CA HIS A 6 -3.72 -6.85 -6.57
C HIS A 6 -2.97 -7.95 -5.79
N LEU A 7 -2.80 -7.80 -4.49
CA LEU A 7 -2.16 -8.83 -3.66
C LEU A 7 -3.01 -10.09 -3.56
N ARG A 8 -4.33 -9.96 -3.37
CA ARG A 8 -5.24 -11.12 -3.27
C ARG A 8 -5.33 -11.95 -4.54
N SER A 9 -5.03 -11.37 -5.71
CA SER A 9 -4.92 -12.11 -6.97
C SER A 9 -3.69 -13.02 -7.08
N GLY A 10 -2.80 -13.02 -6.08
CA GLY A 10 -1.60 -13.86 -6.05
C GLY A 10 -0.39 -13.26 -6.78
N LEU A 11 -0.45 -11.97 -7.12
CA LEU A 11 0.73 -11.27 -7.64
C LEU A 11 1.82 -11.19 -6.59
N ASN A 12 3.08 -11.28 -7.03
CA ASN A 12 4.23 -11.15 -6.14
C ASN A 12 4.24 -9.74 -5.51
N PRO A 13 4.22 -9.61 -4.17
CA PRO A 13 4.24 -8.33 -3.49
C PRO A 13 5.45 -7.45 -3.85
N THR A 14 6.58 -8.04 -4.24
CA THR A 14 7.77 -7.28 -4.67
C THR A 14 7.56 -6.53 -5.98
N ASN A 15 6.53 -6.88 -6.75
CA ASN A 15 6.21 -6.30 -8.05
C ASN A 15 5.00 -5.36 -7.98
N ILE A 16 4.57 -4.99 -6.77
CA ILE A 16 3.40 -4.14 -6.54
C ILE A 16 3.81 -2.96 -5.67
N VAL A 17 3.34 -1.78 -6.05
CA VAL A 17 3.42 -0.57 -5.27
C VAL A 17 1.99 -0.07 -5.04
N GLU A 18 1.56 0.02 -3.79
CA GLU A 18 0.22 0.48 -3.40
C GLU A 18 0.30 1.90 -2.82
N LEU A 19 0.45 2.90 -3.69
CA LEU A 19 0.74 4.29 -3.30
C LEU A 19 -0.31 4.93 -2.38
N HIS A 20 -1.58 4.60 -2.57
CA HIS A 20 -2.68 5.09 -1.73
C HIS A 20 -3.00 4.16 -0.55
N GLY A 21 -2.13 3.19 -0.30
CA GLY A 21 -2.32 2.19 0.73
C GLY A 21 -3.18 1.01 0.30
N ASN A 22 -3.47 0.18 1.30
CA ASN A 22 -4.25 -1.03 1.15
C ASN A 22 -5.18 -1.17 2.34
N MET A 23 -6.48 -1.31 2.07
CA MET A 23 -7.52 -1.38 3.09
C MET A 23 -7.39 -2.63 3.98
N ASN A 24 -6.62 -3.64 3.55
CA ASN A 24 -6.37 -4.85 4.32
C ASN A 24 -5.03 -4.82 5.07
N LEU A 25 -4.26 -3.73 4.96
CA LEU A 25 -2.95 -3.62 5.57
C LEU A 25 -2.99 -2.69 6.79
N GLU A 26 -2.48 -3.20 7.91
CA GLU A 26 -2.24 -2.38 9.10
C GLU A 26 -0.78 -2.51 9.56
N THR A 27 -0.20 -1.42 10.06
CA THR A 27 1.20 -1.33 10.48
C THR A 27 1.29 -0.95 11.96
N CYS A 28 2.20 -1.60 12.69
CA CYS A 28 2.46 -1.25 14.08
C CYS A 28 3.20 0.08 14.19
N SER A 29 2.65 1.01 14.98
CA SER A 29 3.25 2.32 15.22
C SER A 29 4.53 2.32 16.08
N LYS A 30 4.99 1.14 16.55
CA LYS A 30 6.15 1.00 17.44
C LYS A 30 7.29 0.19 16.81
N CYS A 31 6.97 -0.88 16.09
CA CYS A 31 7.97 -1.80 15.50
C CYS A 31 7.80 -2.00 14.01
N GLU A 32 6.90 -1.25 13.37
CA GLU A 32 6.69 -1.22 11.92
C GLU A 32 6.30 -2.58 11.30
N ALA A 33 5.94 -3.55 12.14
CA ALA A 33 5.41 -4.82 11.68
C ALA A 33 4.12 -4.58 10.88
N LYS A 34 4.10 -5.12 9.66
CA LYS A 34 2.98 -5.08 8.73
C LYS A 34 2.11 -6.34 8.89
N TYR A 35 0.80 -6.15 8.92
CA TYR A 35 -0.19 -7.22 9.01
C TYR A 35 -1.17 -7.10 7.86
N LEU A 36 -1.13 -8.06 6.94
CA LEU A 36 -2.15 -8.21 5.91
C LEU A 36 -3.30 -9.04 6.47
N ARG A 37 -4.52 -8.50 6.39
CA ARG A 37 -5.75 -9.11 6.89
C ARG A 37 -6.62 -9.57 5.71
N ASP A 38 -7.61 -10.40 6.01
CA ASP A 38 -8.67 -10.81 5.09
C ASP A 38 -9.92 -9.91 5.20
N PHE A 39 -9.87 -8.89 6.06
CA PHE A 39 -10.94 -7.92 6.31
C PHE A 39 -10.42 -6.47 6.21
N ASP A 40 -11.35 -5.53 6.16
CA ASP A 40 -11.07 -4.09 6.14
C ASP A 40 -10.47 -3.62 7.47
N THR A 41 -9.25 -3.08 7.41
CA THR A 41 -8.50 -2.56 8.54
C THR A 41 -8.62 -1.05 8.72
N VAL A 42 -9.31 -0.34 7.82
CA VAL A 42 -9.43 1.12 7.85
C VAL A 42 -9.93 1.59 9.22
N GLY A 43 -9.11 2.43 9.84
CA GLY A 43 -9.38 3.01 11.14
C GLY A 43 -10.41 4.13 11.07
N THR A 44 -10.57 4.79 12.20
CA THR A 44 -11.31 6.06 12.26
C THR A 44 -10.38 7.21 11.86
N ARG A 45 -10.80 8.47 12.06
CA ARG A 45 -10.03 9.72 11.77
C ARG A 45 -8.58 9.82 12.29
N THR A 46 -8.10 8.82 13.03
CA THR A 46 -6.77 8.80 13.63
C THR A 46 -5.86 7.71 13.04
N HIS A 47 -6.32 7.02 11.99
CA HIS A 47 -5.76 5.79 11.41
C HIS A 47 -5.67 4.59 12.36
N TYR A 48 -5.86 4.76 13.67
CA TYR A 48 -5.75 3.66 14.60
C TYR A 48 -6.91 2.68 14.42
N THR A 49 -6.56 1.41 14.27
CA THR A 49 -7.52 0.35 13.97
C THR A 49 -8.18 -0.26 15.23
N GLY A 50 -7.76 0.22 16.41
CA GLY A 50 -8.18 -0.33 17.70
C GLY A 50 -7.46 -1.61 18.11
N ARG A 51 -6.67 -2.22 17.21
CA ARG A 51 -5.92 -3.46 17.47
C ARG A 51 -4.50 -3.17 17.99
N ARG A 52 -3.85 -4.21 18.51
CA ARG A 52 -2.47 -4.18 19.00
C ARG A 52 -1.59 -5.18 18.27
N CYS A 53 -0.31 -4.83 18.17
CA CYS A 53 0.76 -5.66 17.62
C CYS A 53 0.88 -6.97 18.41
N ASP A 54 0.94 -8.09 17.69
CA ASP A 54 1.08 -9.44 18.26
C ASP A 54 2.54 -9.82 18.56
N LYS A 55 3.51 -9.06 18.03
CA LYS A 55 4.93 -9.31 18.30
C LYS A 55 5.21 -9.26 19.81
N PRO A 56 5.95 -10.25 20.35
CA PRO A 56 6.34 -10.28 21.75
C PRO A 56 7.00 -8.96 22.18
N ASN A 57 6.63 -8.45 23.35
CA ASN A 57 7.16 -7.21 23.95
C ASN A 57 6.90 -5.91 23.14
N CYS A 58 6.13 -5.95 22.05
CA CYS A 58 5.77 -4.75 21.31
C CYS A 58 4.53 -4.08 21.91
N CYS A 59 3.38 -4.76 21.86
CA CYS A 59 2.06 -4.29 22.27
C CYS A 59 1.66 -2.89 21.74
N GLY A 60 2.32 -2.42 20.67
CA GLY A 60 2.06 -1.13 20.03
C GLY A 60 0.71 -1.09 19.34
N ARG A 61 0.16 0.11 19.18
CA ARG A 61 -1.12 0.31 18.46
C ARG A 61 -0.91 0.06 16.97
N LEU A 62 -1.90 -0.53 16.32
CA LEU A 62 -1.91 -0.71 14.87
C LEU A 62 -2.61 0.49 14.21
N LYS A 63 -2.05 0.95 13.09
CA LYS A 63 -2.61 1.96 12.21
C LYS A 63 -2.94 1.32 10.86
N ASP A 64 -4.02 1.73 10.20
CA ASP A 64 -4.25 1.36 8.81
C ASP A 64 -3.16 1.95 7.90
N ALA A 65 -3.15 1.50 6.65
CA ALA A 65 -2.22 1.96 5.63
C ALA A 65 -2.84 2.92 4.62
N ILE A 66 -4.10 3.33 4.80
CA ILE A 66 -4.78 4.21 3.84
C ILE A 66 -4.23 5.62 3.95
N ILE A 67 -4.07 6.27 2.80
CA ILE A 67 -3.66 7.66 2.69
C ILE A 67 -4.90 8.52 2.48
N ASP A 68 -5.22 9.38 3.44
CA ASP A 68 -6.33 10.32 3.36
C ASP A 68 -5.95 11.54 2.50
N PHE A 69 -6.97 12.30 2.04
CA PHE A 69 -6.72 13.52 1.29
C PHE A 69 -5.94 14.55 2.12
N GLY A 70 -4.82 15.03 1.56
CA GLY A 70 -3.94 15.99 2.21
C GLY A 70 -2.81 15.35 3.02
N GLU A 71 -2.75 14.02 3.09
CA GLU A 71 -1.60 13.29 3.62
C GLU A 71 -0.54 13.06 2.55
N ASP A 72 0.71 12.97 2.99
CA ASP A 72 1.83 12.64 2.11
C ASP A 72 1.79 11.15 1.73
N LEU A 73 2.14 10.87 0.47
CA LEU A 73 2.34 9.51 0.03
C LEU A 73 3.59 8.90 0.68
N PRO A 74 3.61 7.58 0.93
CA PRO A 74 4.78 6.91 1.48
C PRO A 74 5.97 7.02 0.53
N GLN A 75 7.03 7.70 0.97
CA GLN A 75 8.19 8.01 0.14
C GLN A 75 8.86 6.77 -0.45
N ASP A 76 9.03 5.70 0.35
CA ASP A 76 9.63 4.45 -0.12
C ASP A 76 8.83 3.79 -1.27
N GLU A 77 7.50 3.93 -1.27
CA GLU A 77 6.65 3.39 -2.32
C GLU A 77 6.67 4.29 -3.56
N LEU A 78 6.69 5.62 -3.36
CA LEU A 78 6.92 6.60 -4.43
C LEU A 78 8.23 6.36 -5.15
N ASP A 79 9.33 6.20 -4.41
CA ASP A 79 10.67 5.99 -4.97
C ASP A 79 10.72 4.69 -5.79
N LYS A 80 10.09 3.62 -5.29
CA LYS A 80 9.94 2.36 -6.06
C LYS A 80 9.13 2.57 -7.34
N ALA A 81 8.02 3.30 -7.26
CA ALA A 81 7.18 3.57 -8.43
C ALA A 81 7.97 4.34 -9.50
N PHE A 82 8.68 5.40 -9.11
CA PHE A 82 9.53 6.18 -10.02
C PHE A 82 10.67 5.34 -10.58
N TYR A 83 11.38 4.59 -9.73
CA TYR A 83 12.43 3.68 -10.18
C TYR A 83 11.93 2.70 -11.25
N HIS A 84 10.79 2.05 -11.02
CA HIS A 84 10.21 1.14 -12.01
C HIS A 84 9.66 1.84 -13.25
N ALA A 85 9.17 3.07 -13.13
CA ALA A 85 8.70 3.87 -14.25
C ALA A 85 9.85 4.31 -15.17
N GLU A 86 10.96 4.77 -14.60
CA GLU A 86 12.14 5.21 -15.35
C GLU A 86 12.79 4.06 -16.14
N GLN A 87 12.68 2.83 -15.64
CA GLN A 87 13.23 1.64 -16.29
C GLN A 87 12.25 0.96 -17.27
N ALA A 88 11.04 1.50 -17.44
CA ALA A 88 10.01 0.85 -18.26
C ALA A 88 10.12 1.24 -19.74
N ASP A 89 10.18 0.23 -20.62
CA ASP A 89 10.10 0.44 -22.08
C ASP A 89 8.65 0.68 -22.56
N LEU A 90 7.66 0.29 -21.74
CA LEU A 90 6.24 0.42 -22.01
C LEU A 90 5.47 0.66 -20.71
N CYS A 91 4.51 1.59 -20.73
CA CYS A 91 3.55 1.78 -19.66
C CYS A 91 2.11 1.60 -20.15
N LEU A 92 1.34 0.76 -19.46
CA LEU A 92 -0.08 0.55 -19.72
C LEU A 92 -0.89 1.13 -18.57
N VAL A 93 -1.81 2.05 -18.88
CA VAL A 93 -2.68 2.69 -17.90
C VAL A 93 -4.10 2.17 -18.11
N LEU A 94 -4.66 1.52 -17.08
CA LEU A 94 -5.98 0.89 -17.14
C LEU A 94 -6.86 1.43 -15.98
N GLY A 95 -8.07 1.88 -16.31
CA GLY A 95 -9.09 2.18 -15.31
C GLY A 95 -8.79 3.34 -14.35
N ASN A 96 -8.01 4.35 -14.78
CA ASN A 96 -7.73 5.54 -13.99
C ASN A 96 -8.33 6.81 -14.65
N LEU A 97 -8.89 7.73 -13.85
CA LEU A 97 -9.23 9.08 -14.31
C LEU A 97 -7.99 9.96 -14.08
N SER A 98 -7.43 10.52 -15.16
CA SER A 98 -6.12 11.19 -15.23
C SER A 98 -5.89 12.39 -14.27
N SER A 99 -6.84 12.77 -13.41
CA SER A 99 -6.64 13.83 -12.41
C SER A 99 -5.70 13.42 -11.27
N TYR A 100 -5.48 12.13 -11.05
CA TYR A 100 -4.50 11.60 -10.09
C TYR A 100 -3.63 10.54 -10.82
N MET A 101 -2.57 10.99 -11.48
CA MET A 101 -1.69 10.15 -12.28
C MET A 101 -0.76 9.32 -11.40
N PHE A 102 -1.01 8.03 -11.27
CA PHE A 102 0.00 7.07 -10.82
C PHE A 102 0.00 5.83 -11.72
N LEU A 103 1.20 5.46 -12.17
CA LEU A 103 1.49 4.48 -13.22
C LEU A 103 1.56 3.07 -12.61
N LEU A 104 0.86 2.10 -13.20
CA LEU A 104 1.16 0.68 -13.01
C LEU A 104 2.32 0.32 -13.95
N THR A 105 3.56 0.47 -13.50
CA THR A 105 4.75 0.08 -14.27
C THR A 105 5.09 -1.38 -14.00
N LYS A 106 4.52 -2.28 -14.81
CA LYS A 106 4.99 -3.66 -14.90
C LYS A 106 5.91 -3.82 -16.11
N ARG A 107 7.12 -4.32 -15.87
CA ARG A 107 7.90 -5.04 -16.87
C ARG A 107 7.18 -6.35 -17.16
N ILE A 108 6.46 -6.44 -18.28
CA ILE A 108 6.11 -7.73 -18.88
C ILE A 108 7.39 -8.21 -19.55
N ILE A 109 8.19 -9.01 -18.85
CA ILE A 109 9.11 -9.94 -19.52
C ILE A 109 8.23 -11.15 -19.84
N LEU A 110 7.96 -11.39 -21.13
CA LEU A 110 7.57 -12.71 -21.60
C LEU A 110 8.77 -13.64 -21.56
#